data_AF-A0A1F9N1I1-F1
#
_entry.id   AF-A0A1F9N1I1-F1
#
_cell.length_a   1.000
_cell.length_b   1.000
_cell.length_c   1.000
_cell.angle_alpha   90.00
_cell.angle_beta   90.00
_cell.angle_gamma   90.00
#
_symmetry.space_group_name_H-M   'P 1'
#
loop_
_entity.id
_entity.type
_entity.pdbx_description
1 polymer ?
#
loop_
_entity_poly.entity_id
_entity_poly.type
_entity_poly.pdbx_seq_one_letter_code
_entity_poly.pdbx_strand_id
1 'polypeptide(L)'
;MRRAAPARRPVPPPCHELGFGPDCAAVLFRFYLQRVSETTGLRNRLPALAASVEAKGRATARFSARLNDELHERLQQLEKSSGLNKAAIVKGIIMQMKQDVLDNQRPALQRDLKEILRLAA
;
A
#
# COMPACT_ATOMS: atom_id res chain seq x y z
N MET A 1 12.81 -41.31 -15.83
CA MET A 1 11.72 -40.41 -16.28
C MET A 1 11.53 -39.30 -15.24
N ARG A 2 11.91 -38.05 -15.55
CA ARG A 2 11.75 -36.91 -14.61
C ARG A 2 10.36 -36.30 -14.81
N ARG A 3 9.50 -36.34 -13.79
CA ARG A 3 8.18 -35.67 -13.79
C ARG A 3 8.41 -34.16 -13.69
N ALA A 4 7.94 -33.41 -14.69
CA ALA A 4 7.89 -31.96 -14.65
C ALA A 4 6.92 -31.51 -13.56
N ALA A 5 7.35 -30.57 -12.71
CA ALA A 5 6.51 -29.96 -11.70
C ALA A 5 5.40 -29.12 -12.37
N PRO A 6 4.17 -29.13 -11.86
CA PRO A 6 3.08 -28.35 -12.44
C PRO A 6 3.38 -26.85 -12.30
N ALA A 7 3.28 -26.12 -13.42
CA ALA A 7 3.40 -24.68 -13.47
C ALA A 7 2.38 -24.05 -12.51
N ARG A 8 2.86 -23.36 -11.48
CA ARG A 8 2.00 -22.58 -10.58
C ARG A 8 1.36 -21.46 -11.39
N ARG A 9 0.03 -21.46 -11.48
CA ARG A 9 -0.72 -20.36 -12.08
C ARG A 9 -0.35 -19.06 -11.35
N PRO A 10 -0.11 -17.94 -12.06
CA PRO A 10 0.08 -16.66 -11.41
C PRO A 10 -1.19 -16.33 -10.63
N VAL A 11 -1.05 -16.14 -9.32
CA VAL A 11 -2.14 -15.63 -8.48
C VAL A 11 -2.35 -14.18 -8.92
N PRO A 12 -3.54 -13.80 -9.41
CA PRO A 12 -3.79 -12.42 -9.77
C PRO A 12 -3.59 -11.54 -8.53
N PRO A 13 -3.00 -10.34 -8.67
CA PRO A 13 -2.84 -9.44 -7.54
C PRO A 13 -4.22 -9.14 -6.94
N PRO A 14 -4.34 -9.00 -5.61
CA PRO A 14 -5.62 -8.84 -4.89
C PRO A 14 -6.46 -7.64 -5.36
N CYS A 15 -5.88 -6.73 -6.15
CA CYS A 15 -6.58 -5.61 -6.77
C CYS A 15 -7.54 -6.03 -7.90
N HIS A 16 -7.32 -7.20 -8.51
CA HIS A 16 -8.13 -7.68 -9.63
C HIS A 16 -9.51 -8.19 -9.19
N GLU A 17 -9.62 -8.71 -7.96
CA GLU A 17 -10.88 -9.20 -7.37
C GLU A 17 -11.85 -8.06 -7.01
N LEU A 18 -11.32 -6.83 -6.91
CA LEU A 18 -12.10 -5.62 -6.68
C LEU A 18 -12.45 -4.87 -7.98
N GLY A 19 -12.10 -5.43 -9.15
CA GLY A 19 -12.42 -4.85 -10.46
C GLY A 19 -11.53 -3.68 -10.89
N PHE A 20 -10.33 -3.53 -10.29
CA PHE A 20 -9.45 -2.40 -10.58
C PHE A 20 -8.25 -2.79 -11.45
N GLY A 21 -7.87 -1.89 -12.36
CA GLY A 21 -6.78 -2.07 -13.32
C GLY A 21 -5.37 -2.20 -12.68
N PRO A 22 -4.34 -2.45 -13.51
CA PRO A 22 -2.99 -2.81 -13.06
C PRO A 22 -2.29 -1.74 -12.18
N ASP A 23 -2.70 -0.47 -12.25
CA ASP A 23 -2.08 0.65 -11.52
C ASP A 23 -2.79 1.05 -10.21
N CYS A 24 -3.84 0.33 -9.82
CA CYS A 24 -4.65 0.64 -8.64
C CYS A 24 -3.82 0.74 -7.34
N ALA A 25 -2.87 -0.18 -7.15
CA ALA A 25 -2.02 -0.19 -5.96
C ALA A 25 -1.14 1.08 -5.86
N ALA A 26 -0.68 1.62 -6.99
CA ALA A 26 0.13 2.83 -7.01
C ALA A 26 -0.71 4.07 -6.69
N VAL A 27 -1.93 4.17 -7.24
CA VAL A 27 -2.89 5.26 -6.93
C VAL A 27 -3.24 5.26 -5.44
N LEU A 28 -3.60 4.09 -4.91
CA LEU A 28 -3.89 3.94 -3.48
C LEU A 28 -2.68 4.31 -2.62
N PHE A 29 -1.48 3.86 -3.00
CA PHE A 29 -0.28 4.21 -2.27
C PHE A 29 -0.06 5.73 -2.21
N ARG A 30 -0.24 6.46 -3.32
CA ARG A 30 -0.10 7.93 -3.35
C ARG A 30 -1.12 8.59 -2.43
N PHE A 31 -2.38 8.14 -2.49
CA PHE A 31 -3.44 8.63 -1.61
C PHE A 31 -3.08 8.44 -0.13
N TYR A 32 -2.65 7.23 0.26
CA TYR A 32 -2.27 6.97 1.64
C TYR A 32 -0.98 7.67 2.05
N LEU A 33 -0.01 7.84 1.16
CA LEU A 33 1.19 8.63 1.42
C LEU A 33 0.83 10.08 1.77
N GLN A 34 -0.07 10.69 0.99
CA GLN A 34 -0.60 12.01 1.28
C GLN A 34 -1.34 12.03 2.63
N ARG A 35 -2.27 11.10 2.84
CA ARG A 35 -3.07 11.04 4.07
C ARG A 35 -2.23 10.84 5.33
N VAL A 36 -1.23 9.96 5.28
CA VAL A 36 -0.27 9.73 6.38
C VAL A 36 0.58 10.97 6.65
N SER A 37 0.92 11.72 5.60
CA SER A 37 1.66 12.98 5.74
C SER A 37 0.82 14.05 6.44
N GLU A 38 -0.49 14.07 6.23
CA GLU A 38 -1.39 15.10 6.78
C GLU A 38 -2.01 14.72 8.13
N THR A 39 -2.07 13.42 8.46
CA THR A 39 -2.73 12.94 9.68
C THR A 39 -1.72 12.47 10.72
N THR A 40 -1.48 13.28 11.76
CA THR A 40 -0.53 12.97 12.84
C THR A 40 -0.79 11.62 13.49
N GLY A 41 -2.06 11.26 13.71
CA GLY A 41 -2.43 9.97 14.29
C GLY A 41 -2.00 8.76 13.42
N LEU A 42 -2.08 8.88 12.09
CA LEU A 42 -1.61 7.84 11.18
C LEU A 42 -0.09 7.80 11.11
N ARG A 43 0.56 8.98 11.09
CA ARG A 43 2.01 9.10 11.14
C ARG A 43 2.60 8.41 12.36
N ASN A 44 2.01 8.58 13.53
CA ASN A 44 2.47 7.96 14.78
C ASN A 44 2.28 6.44 14.80
N ARG A 45 1.33 5.91 14.03
CA ARG A 45 1.07 4.46 13.91
C ARG A 45 2.00 3.77 12.93
N LEU A 46 2.67 4.51 12.04
CA LEU A 46 3.51 3.95 10.99
C LEU A 46 4.61 3.01 11.48
N PRO A 47 5.38 3.35 12.55
CA PRO A 47 6.42 2.47 13.07
C PRO A 47 5.87 1.12 13.54
N ALA A 48 4.73 1.14 14.25
CA ALA A 48 4.08 -0.08 14.71
C ALA A 48 3.58 -0.95 13.56
N LEU A 49 2.98 -0.33 12.53
CA LEU A 49 2.51 -1.02 11.33
C LEU A 49 3.68 -1.62 10.53
N ALA A 50 4.77 -0.88 10.37
CA ALA A 50 5.97 -1.34 9.67
C ALA A 50 6.67 -2.51 10.40
N ALA A 51 6.53 -2.57 11.72
CA ALA A 51 7.07 -3.64 12.57
C ALA A 51 6.11 -4.82 12.81
N SER A 52 4.89 -4.76 12.27
CA SER A 52 3.88 -5.82 12.40
C SER A 52 4.38 -7.16 11.86
N VAL A 53 3.81 -8.25 12.37
CA VAL A 53 4.17 -9.62 11.94
C VAL A 53 3.92 -9.78 10.45
N GLU A 54 2.82 -9.22 9.93
CA GLU A 54 2.52 -9.29 8.50
C GLU A 54 3.51 -8.49 7.64
N ALA A 55 3.98 -7.33 8.12
CA ALA A 55 4.99 -6.52 7.41
C ALA A 55 6.39 -7.18 7.35
N LYS A 56 6.67 -8.13 8.25
CA LYS A 56 7.90 -8.93 8.27
C LYS A 56 7.84 -10.14 7.35
N GLY A 57 6.66 -10.50 6.86
CA GLY A 57 6.47 -11.59 5.91
C GLY A 57 7.32 -11.44 4.64
N ARG A 58 7.68 -12.57 4.01
CA ARG A 58 8.40 -12.55 2.73
C ARG A 58 7.46 -12.00 1.65
N ALA A 59 7.85 -10.88 1.05
CA ALA A 59 7.12 -10.31 -0.08
C ALA A 59 7.14 -11.29 -1.27
N THR A 60 5.97 -11.65 -1.78
CA THR A 60 5.80 -12.53 -2.94
C THR A 60 5.78 -11.75 -4.26
N ALA A 61 5.62 -10.44 -4.20
CA ALA A 61 5.57 -9.54 -5.35
C ALA A 61 6.35 -8.25 -5.09
N ARG A 62 6.91 -7.65 -6.14
CA ARG A 62 7.56 -6.34 -6.08
C ARG A 62 6.51 -5.25 -6.24
N PHE A 63 6.52 -4.29 -5.31
CA PHE A 63 5.73 -3.07 -5.42
C PHE A 63 6.59 -1.95 -6.02
N SER A 64 6.06 -1.27 -7.03
CA SER A 64 6.69 -0.12 -7.68
C SER A 64 5.64 0.95 -7.91
N ALA A 65 5.95 2.20 -7.56
CA ALA A 65 5.08 3.35 -7.81
C ALA A 65 5.91 4.56 -8.23
N ARG A 66 5.46 5.27 -9.27
CA ARG A 66 6.02 6.57 -9.64
C ARG A 66 5.43 7.64 -8.72
N LEU A 67 6.27 8.52 -8.20
CA LEU A 67 5.86 9.67 -7.40
C LEU A 67 6.19 10.94 -8.18
N ASN A 68 5.33 11.95 -8.09
CA ASN A 68 5.69 13.31 -8.50
C ASN A 68 6.58 13.95 -7.42
N ASP A 69 7.12 15.12 -7.72
CA ASP A 69 8.06 15.81 -6.83
C ASP A 69 7.46 16.09 -5.45
N GLU A 70 6.20 16.55 -5.40
CA GLU A 70 5.49 16.83 -4.15
C GLU A 70 5.35 15.58 -3.26
N LEU A 71 4.92 14.45 -3.83
CA LEU A 71 4.79 13.20 -3.06
C LEU A 71 6.16 12.64 -2.65
N HIS A 72 7.18 12.87 -3.48
CA HIS A 72 8.55 12.48 -3.13
C HIS A 72 9.08 13.33 -1.96
N GLU A 73 8.83 14.63 -1.94
CA GLU A 73 9.17 15.52 -0.82
C GLU A 73 8.45 15.10 0.46
N ARG A 74 7.14 14.80 0.37
CA ARG A 74 6.35 14.28 1.50
C ARG A 74 6.93 12.97 2.04
N LEU A 75 7.37 12.07 1.17
CA LEU A 75 8.05 10.84 1.57
C LEU A 75 9.35 11.14 2.34
N GLN A 76 10.17 12.07 1.83
CA GLN A 76 11.41 12.48 2.52
C GLN A 76 11.14 13.14 3.88
N GLN A 77 10.10 13.96 3.99
CA GLN A 77 9.68 14.57 5.26
C GLN A 77 9.19 13.51 6.25
N LEU A 78 8.47 12.49 5.76
CA LEU A 78 8.07 11.35 6.59
C LEU A 78 9.28 10.56 7.09
N GLU A 79 10.31 10.33 6.26
CA GLU A 79 11.56 9.69 6.71
C GLU A 79 12.20 10.47 7.86
N LYS A 80 12.37 11.80 7.68
CA LYS A 80 12.98 12.67 8.70
C LYS A 80 12.18 12.70 10.00
N SER A 81 10.85 12.79 9.91
CA SER A 81 9.99 12.97 11.09
C SER A 81 9.67 11.67 11.83
N SER A 82 9.69 10.52 11.14
CA SER A 82 9.40 9.22 11.76
C SER A 82 10.64 8.41 12.16
N GLY A 83 11.82 8.79 11.66
CA GLY A 83 13.05 8.00 11.82
C GLY A 83 13.04 6.67 11.05
N LEU A 84 12.04 6.45 10.19
CA LEU A 84 11.89 5.25 9.37
C LEU A 84 12.56 5.45 8.01
N ASN A 85 13.11 4.38 7.46
CA ASN A 85 13.57 4.37 6.06
C ASN A 85 12.40 4.20 5.08
N LYS A 86 12.61 4.53 3.79
CA LYS A 86 11.61 4.39 2.72
C LYS A 86 10.90 3.04 2.73
N ALA A 87 11.65 1.95 2.89
CA ALA A 87 11.09 0.60 2.87
C ALA A 87 10.10 0.36 4.03
N ALA A 88 10.44 0.81 5.24
CA ALA A 88 9.58 0.73 6.40
C ALA A 88 8.32 1.59 6.24
N ILE A 89 8.46 2.81 5.69
CA ILE A 89 7.31 3.67 5.38
C ILE A 89 6.38 3.01 4.37
N VAL A 90 6.92 2.47 3.27
CA VAL A 90 6.14 1.78 2.25
C VAL A 90 5.39 0.59 2.86
N LYS A 91 6.05 -0.22 3.68
CA LYS A 91 5.40 -1.34 4.39
C LYS A 91 4.29 -0.87 5.33
N GLY A 92 4.55 0.17 6.12
CA GLY A 92 3.57 0.74 7.04
C GLY A 92 2.33 1.26 6.31
N ILE A 93 2.52 1.94 5.18
CA ILE A 93 1.42 2.40 4.30
C ILE A 93 0.63 1.21 3.76
N ILE A 94 1.28 0.16 3.24
CA ILE A 94 0.59 -1.03 2.73
C ILE A 94 -0.20 -1.74 3.83
N MET A 95 0.34 -1.81 5.05
CA MET A 95 -0.40 -2.37 6.19
C MET A 95 -1.59 -1.51 6.59
N GLN A 96 -1.46 -0.18 6.54
CA GLN A 96 -2.59 0.73 6.77
C GLN A 96 -3.68 0.54 5.70
N MET A 97 -3.28 0.42 4.43
CA MET A 97 -4.20 0.12 3.32
C MET A 97 -4.94 -1.20 3.56
N LYS A 98 -4.22 -2.26 3.93
CA LYS A 98 -4.80 -3.56 4.28
C LYS A 98 -5.83 -3.41 5.41
N GLN A 99 -5.46 -2.75 6.50
CA GLN A 99 -6.35 -2.57 7.65
C GLN A 99 -7.62 -1.81 7.29
N ASP A 100 -7.52 -0.77 6.48
CA ASP A 100 -8.66 0.08 6.16
C ASP A 100 -9.58 -0.55 5.11
N VAL A 101 -9.03 -1.30 4.15
CA VAL A 101 -9.79 -1.91 3.06
C VAL A 101 -10.35 -3.29 3.44
N LEU A 102 -9.51 -4.15 4.02
CA LEU A 102 -9.85 -5.55 4.29
C LEU A 102 -10.38 -5.76 5.71
N ASP A 103 -9.70 -5.21 6.72
CA ASP A 103 -9.94 -5.60 8.12
C ASP A 103 -11.07 -4.77 8.76
N ASN A 104 -11.04 -3.45 8.62
CA ASN A 104 -11.98 -2.53 9.26
C ASN A 104 -13.21 -2.21 8.39
N GLN A 105 -13.20 -2.61 7.12
CA GLN A 105 -14.25 -2.39 6.11
C GLN A 105 -14.97 -1.04 6.26
N ARG A 106 -14.23 0.07 6.38
CA ARG A 106 -14.84 1.38 6.66
C ARG A 106 -15.66 1.82 5.44
N PRO A 107 -17.00 1.80 5.50
CA PRO A 107 -17.81 1.93 4.29
C PRO A 107 -17.72 3.32 3.66
N ALA A 108 -17.51 4.38 4.46
CA ALA A 108 -17.24 5.73 3.97
C ALA A 108 -15.91 5.77 3.19
N LEU A 109 -14.84 5.25 3.78
CA LEU A 109 -13.53 5.23 3.14
C LEU A 109 -13.52 4.34 1.89
N GLN A 110 -14.24 3.22 1.89
CA GLN A 110 -14.37 2.40 0.68
C GLN A 110 -15.10 3.13 -0.47
N ARG A 111 -16.05 4.03 -0.17
CA ARG A 111 -16.67 4.89 -1.19
C ARG A 111 -15.67 5.89 -1.73
N ASP A 112 -14.95 6.59 -0.86
CA ASP A 112 -13.93 7.56 -1.26
C ASP A 112 -12.84 6.89 -2.14
N LEU A 113 -12.39 5.70 -1.74
CA LEU A 113 -11.40 4.93 -2.50
C LEU A 113 -11.97 4.50 -3.87
N LYS A 114 -13.24 4.08 -3.95
CA LYS A 114 -13.89 3.76 -5.22
C LYS A 114 -13.98 4.98 -6.14
N GLU A 115 -14.28 6.15 -5.60
CA GLU A 115 -14.34 7.40 -6.37
C GLU A 115 -12.96 7.80 -6.89
N ILE A 116 -11.93 7.78 -6.03
CA ILE A 116 -10.55 8.08 -6.42
C ILE A 116 -10.07 7.13 -7.52
N LEU A 117 -10.36 5.84 -7.39
CA LEU A 117 -9.99 4.84 -8.38
C LEU A 117 -10.76 4.99 -9.69
N ARG A 118 -12.01 5.45 -9.64
CA ARG A 118 -12.81 5.75 -10.85
C ARG A 118 -12.27 6.98 -11.59
N LEU A 119 -11.80 8.00 -10.89
CA LEU A 119 -11.21 9.20 -11.49
C LEU A 119 -9.81 8.96 -12.06
N ALA A 120 -9.13 7.91 -11.61
CA ALA A 120 -7.78 7.54 -12.04
C ALA A 120 -7.74 6.49 -13.17
N ALA A 121 -8.90 5.95 -13.57
CA ALA A 121 -9.08 4.99 -14.66
C ALA A 121 -9.39 5.71 -15.98
#